data_AF-A0A5D2S7S1-F1
#
_entry.id   AF-A0A5D2S7S1-F1
#
_cell.length_a   1.000
_cell.length_b   1.000
_cell.length_c   1.000
_cell.angle_alpha   90.00
_cell.angle_beta   90.00
_cell.angle_gamma   90.00
#
_symmetry.space_group_name_H-M   'P 1'
#
loop_
_entity.id
_entity.type
_entity.pdbx_description
1 polymer ?
#
loop_
_entity_poly.entity_id
_entity_poly.type
_entity_poly.pdbx_seq_one_letter_code
_entity_poly.pdbx_strand_id
1 'polypeptide(L)'
;DPHFGQPAVEATDYAPGATVPGAITSTSLTWGGGNLVAVRGKVALLPIPLGTIDFLVHHIHAFTIHVTVLILLKGVLFAHSSRFIPDKVNLGFCFPCDGIERGGTCQVSTWDHVFLGLFWMYNSISVVKFHFNWKMQSDNSITINWWLRDFLWAQASQVIQSYGSSLSAYGLLFLGAHFVWAFNLMFLFSGRGYWP
;
A
#
# COMPACT_ATOMS: atom_id res chain seq x y z
N ASP A 1 12.49 8.77 -15.83
CA ASP A 1 12.17 9.18 -17.22
C ASP A 1 11.39 10.49 -17.14
N PRO A 2 11.83 11.58 -17.78
CA PRO A 2 11.14 12.86 -17.72
C PRO A 2 9.70 12.84 -18.27
N HIS A 3 9.25 11.74 -18.88
CA HIS A 3 7.92 11.65 -19.49
C HIS A 3 6.90 10.80 -18.71
N PHE A 4 7.20 10.35 -17.48
CA PHE A 4 6.24 9.53 -16.73
C PHE A 4 4.94 10.30 -16.44
N GLY A 5 3.83 9.85 -17.03
CA GLY A 5 2.51 10.45 -16.89
C GLY A 5 2.32 11.81 -17.57
N GLN A 6 3.40 12.53 -17.91
CA GLN A 6 3.37 13.88 -18.47
C GLN A 6 2.54 14.01 -19.77
N PRO A 7 2.64 13.11 -20.78
CA PRO A 7 1.80 13.21 -21.97
C PRO A 7 0.30 13.11 -21.68
N ALA A 8 -0.09 12.30 -20.68
CA ALA A 8 -1.48 12.19 -20.27
C ALA A 8 -1.95 13.43 -19.51
N VAL A 9 -1.06 14.02 -18.68
CA VAL A 9 -1.29 15.28 -17.96
C VAL A 9 -1.50 16.44 -18.94
N GLU A 10 -0.64 16.57 -19.95
CA GLU A 10 -0.74 17.60 -20.99
C GLU A 10 -2.02 17.44 -21.83
N ALA A 11 -2.37 16.20 -22.18
CA ALA A 11 -3.58 15.91 -22.94
C ALA A 11 -4.86 16.28 -22.17
N THR A 12 -4.91 16.06 -20.85
CA THR A 12 -6.07 16.44 -20.02
C THR A 12 -6.15 17.94 -19.75
N ASP A 13 -5.01 18.63 -19.68
CA ASP A 13 -4.95 20.08 -19.50
C ASP A 13 -5.40 20.82 -20.76
N TYR A 14 -4.99 20.35 -21.94
CA TYR A 14 -5.37 20.94 -23.23
C TYR A 14 -6.77 20.49 -23.73
N ALA A 15 -7.44 19.57 -23.05
CA ALA A 15 -8.72 19.02 -23.49
C ALA A 15 -9.87 20.05 -23.63
N PRO A 16 -10.05 21.01 -22.70
CA PRO A 16 -11.16 21.97 -22.76
C PRO A 16 -11.08 22.87 -24.00
N GLY A 17 -12.13 22.90 -24.81
CA GLY A 17 -12.18 23.72 -26.02
C GLY A 17 -11.44 23.15 -27.24
N ALA A 18 -10.57 22.14 -27.06
CA ALA A 18 -9.91 21.44 -28.16
C ALA A 18 -10.58 20.08 -28.45
N THR A 19 -10.34 19.08 -27.60
CA THR A 19 -10.87 17.71 -27.78
C THR A 19 -12.21 17.51 -27.08
N VAL A 20 -12.58 18.39 -26.15
CA VAL A 20 -13.89 18.41 -25.49
C VAL A 20 -14.58 19.76 -25.73
N PRO A 21 -15.32 19.91 -26.86
CA PRO A 21 -16.05 21.13 -27.16
C PRO A 21 -17.13 21.40 -26.09
N GLY A 22 -17.15 22.62 -25.56
CA GLY A 22 -18.09 23.03 -24.52
C GLY A 22 -17.59 22.87 -23.08
N ALA A 23 -16.47 22.17 -22.86
CA ALA A 23 -15.78 22.22 -21.58
C ALA A 23 -15.00 23.53 -21.45
N ILE A 24 -15.18 24.21 -20.31
CA ILE A 24 -14.52 25.48 -19.99
C ILE A 24 -13.31 25.33 -19.06
N THR A 25 -13.16 24.16 -18.42
CA THR A 25 -12.08 23.83 -17.49
C THR A 25 -11.68 22.37 -17.63
N SER A 26 -10.46 22.02 -17.21
CA SER A 26 -9.98 20.63 -17.17
C SER A 26 -10.74 19.82 -16.11
N THR A 27 -10.60 18.49 -16.13
CA THR A 27 -11.29 17.58 -15.20
C THR A 27 -10.82 17.70 -13.74
N SER A 28 -9.61 18.24 -13.54
CA SER A 28 -9.03 18.52 -12.23
C SER A 28 -7.91 19.54 -12.37
N LEU A 29 -7.78 20.44 -11.39
CA LEU A 29 -6.68 21.41 -11.33
C LEU A 29 -5.33 20.76 -10.99
N THR A 30 -5.32 19.46 -10.65
CA THR A 30 -4.09 18.68 -10.42
C THR A 30 -3.28 18.47 -11.69
N TRP A 31 -3.92 18.51 -12.86
CA TRP A 31 -3.28 18.25 -14.16
C TRP A 31 -2.47 19.45 -14.69
N GLY A 32 -2.77 20.67 -14.26
CA GLY A 32 -2.19 21.86 -14.87
C GLY A 32 -3.24 22.90 -15.22
N GLY A 33 -2.80 23.98 -15.89
CA GLY A 33 -3.65 25.00 -16.53
C GLY A 33 -4.52 25.88 -15.62
N GLY A 34 -4.69 25.53 -14.35
CA GLY A 34 -5.48 26.29 -13.37
C GLY A 34 -4.64 27.15 -12.44
N ASN A 35 -5.20 28.31 -12.02
CA ASN A 35 -4.62 29.10 -10.94
C ASN A 35 -4.68 28.33 -9.62
N LEU A 36 -3.70 28.57 -8.74
CA LEU A 36 -3.72 28.07 -7.36
C LEU A 36 -5.04 28.46 -6.69
N VAL A 37 -5.83 27.46 -6.29
CA VAL A 37 -7.07 27.71 -5.56
C VAL A 37 -6.74 27.71 -4.08
N ALA A 38 -6.81 28.89 -3.46
CA ALA A 38 -6.61 29.05 -2.03
C ALA A 38 -7.94 29.40 -1.34
N VAL A 39 -8.23 28.72 -0.23
CA VAL A 39 -9.40 29.00 0.61
C VAL A 39 -8.91 29.29 2.03
N ARG A 40 -9.21 30.48 2.54
CA ARG A 40 -8.82 30.92 3.90
C ARG A 40 -7.31 30.78 4.17
N GLY A 41 -6.48 31.12 3.19
CA GLY A 41 -5.02 31.08 3.32
C GLY A 41 -4.38 29.69 3.24
N LYS A 42 -5.15 28.64 2.92
CA LYS A 42 -4.63 27.29 2.64
C LYS A 42 -4.83 26.93 1.17
N VAL A 43 -3.90 26.17 0.60
CA VAL A 43 -4.03 25.65 -0.76
C VAL A 43 -5.10 24.55 -0.77
N ALA A 44 -6.16 24.74 -1.54
CA ALA A 44 -7.22 23.76 -1.71
C ALA A 44 -6.86 22.72 -2.78
N LEU A 45 -6.29 23.17 -3.90
CA LEU A 45 -5.73 22.30 -4.94
C LEU A 45 -4.61 23.04 -5.67
N LEU A 46 -3.57 22.30 -6.05
CA LEU A 46 -2.48 22.75 -6.90
C LEU A 46 -2.14 21.67 -7.95
N PRO A 47 -1.52 22.04 -9.09
CA PRO A 47 -0.95 21.08 -10.02
C PRO A 47 0.07 20.17 -9.31
N ILE A 48 0.02 18.87 -9.59
CA ILE A 48 0.92 17.88 -8.98
C ILE A 48 1.92 17.45 -10.05
N PRO A 49 3.17 17.95 -10.03
CA PRO A 49 4.17 17.58 -11.01
C PRO A 49 4.58 16.12 -10.81
N LEU A 50 4.64 15.35 -11.90
CA LEU A 50 5.14 13.97 -11.88
C LEU A 50 6.60 13.95 -12.32
N GLY A 51 7.46 13.38 -11.48
CA GLY A 51 8.89 13.24 -11.75
C GLY A 51 9.37 11.79 -11.71
N THR A 52 10.70 11.62 -11.71
CA THR A 52 11.35 10.30 -11.60
C THR A 52 10.95 9.56 -10.33
N ILE A 53 10.64 10.29 -9.25
CA ILE A 53 10.20 9.68 -8.00
C ILE A 53 8.81 9.07 -8.11
N ASP A 54 7.89 9.78 -8.76
CA ASP A 54 6.56 9.28 -9.05
C ASP A 54 6.64 8.03 -9.94
N PHE A 55 7.56 8.00 -10.92
CA PHE A 55 7.83 6.79 -11.70
C PHE A 55 8.25 5.60 -10.81
N LEU A 56 9.22 5.79 -9.90
CA LEU A 56 9.70 4.74 -9.00
C LEU A 56 8.57 4.19 -8.12
N VAL A 57 7.84 5.06 -7.44
CA VAL A 57 6.82 4.64 -6.46
C VAL A 57 5.61 3.99 -7.14
N HIS A 58 5.24 4.43 -8.35
CA HIS A 58 4.21 3.73 -9.13
C HIS A 58 4.66 2.33 -9.57
N HIS A 59 5.95 2.10 -9.83
CA HIS A 59 6.47 0.74 -10.05
C HIS A 59 6.43 -0.10 -8.78
N ILE A 60 6.67 0.49 -7.61
CA ILE A 60 6.51 -0.20 -6.33
C ILE A 60 5.03 -0.55 -6.08
N HIS A 61 4.10 0.35 -6.41
CA HIS A 61 2.66 0.05 -6.36
C HIS A 61 2.32 -1.12 -7.28
N ALA A 62 2.75 -1.06 -8.54
CA ALA A 62 2.55 -2.14 -9.49
C ALA A 62 3.13 -3.46 -8.95
N PHE A 63 4.37 -3.47 -8.48
CA PHE A 63 5.01 -4.65 -7.89
C PHE A 63 4.19 -5.24 -6.74
N THR A 64 3.83 -4.44 -5.74
CA THR A 64 3.08 -4.93 -4.57
C THR A 64 1.69 -5.45 -4.93
N ILE A 65 1.00 -4.82 -5.89
CA ILE A 65 -0.29 -5.29 -6.41
C ILE A 65 -0.11 -6.61 -7.16
N HIS A 66 0.89 -6.72 -8.05
CA HIS A 66 1.15 -7.94 -8.80
C HIS A 66 1.50 -9.12 -7.88
N VAL A 67 2.30 -8.90 -6.82
CA VAL A 67 2.58 -9.95 -5.83
C VAL A 67 1.32 -10.36 -5.07
N THR A 68 0.49 -9.39 -4.64
CA THR A 68 -0.80 -9.68 -3.98
C THR A 68 -1.71 -10.52 -4.90
N VAL A 69 -1.85 -10.12 -6.16
CA VAL A 69 -2.63 -10.86 -7.17
C VAL A 69 -2.03 -12.23 -7.42
N LEU A 70 -0.71 -12.35 -7.53
CA LEU A 70 -0.03 -13.63 -7.75
C LEU A 70 -0.34 -14.63 -6.62
N ILE A 71 -0.28 -14.20 -5.37
CA ILE A 71 -0.57 -15.05 -4.21
C ILE A 71 -2.03 -15.52 -4.23
N LEU A 72 -2.98 -14.58 -4.41
CA LEU A 72 -4.40 -14.90 -4.40
C LEU A 72 -4.80 -15.76 -5.59
N LEU A 73 -4.34 -15.41 -6.80
CA LEU A 73 -4.62 -16.16 -8.02
C LEU A 73 -4.02 -17.56 -7.95
N LYS A 74 -2.80 -17.72 -7.43
CA LYS A 74 -2.21 -19.04 -7.17
C LYS A 74 -3.08 -19.83 -6.18
N GLY A 75 -3.54 -19.21 -5.09
CA GLY A 75 -4.43 -19.86 -4.12
C GLY A 75 -5.69 -20.39 -4.78
N VAL A 76 -6.33 -19.59 -5.64
CA VAL A 76 -7.55 -19.97 -6.36
C VAL A 76 -7.29 -21.08 -7.38
N LEU A 77 -6.28 -20.93 -8.24
CA LEU A 77 -5.99 -21.90 -9.31
C LEU A 77 -5.57 -23.27 -8.78
N PHE A 78 -4.86 -23.31 -7.63
CA PHE A 78 -4.38 -24.55 -7.00
C PHE A 78 -5.23 -24.98 -5.79
N ALA A 79 -6.48 -24.52 -5.70
CA ALA A 79 -7.40 -24.88 -4.63
C ALA A 79 -7.89 -26.34 -4.76
N HIS A 80 -8.21 -26.77 -5.98
CA HIS A 80 -8.79 -28.10 -6.22
C HIS A 80 -7.73 -29.20 -6.26
N SER A 81 -6.63 -28.97 -6.98
CA SER A 81 -5.53 -29.92 -7.08
C SER A 81 -4.22 -29.19 -7.37
N SER A 82 -3.12 -29.88 -7.11
CA SER A 82 -1.79 -29.43 -7.49
C SER A 82 -0.94 -30.65 -7.83
N ARG A 83 0.20 -30.44 -8.51
CA ARG A 83 1.14 -31.55 -8.74
C ARG A 83 1.65 -32.17 -7.43
N PHE A 84 1.72 -31.37 -6.37
CA PHE A 84 2.25 -31.78 -5.07
C PHE A 84 1.22 -32.56 -4.23
N ILE A 85 -0.02 -32.07 -4.18
CA ILE A 85 -1.19 -32.68 -3.52
C ILE A 85 -2.31 -32.78 -4.57
N PRO A 86 -2.49 -33.96 -5.21
CA PRO A 86 -3.46 -34.14 -6.29
C PRO A 86 -4.92 -34.08 -5.84
N ASP A 87 -5.20 -34.48 -4.61
CA ASP A 87 -6.52 -34.66 -4.01
C ASP A 87 -6.87 -33.56 -3.00
N LYS A 88 -6.30 -32.36 -3.17
CA LYS A 88 -6.49 -31.21 -2.27
C LYS A 88 -7.96 -30.84 -2.06
N VAL A 89 -8.82 -31.04 -3.06
CA VAL A 89 -10.27 -30.82 -2.97
C VAL A 89 -10.91 -31.55 -1.79
N ASN A 90 -10.41 -32.71 -1.40
CA ASN A 90 -10.95 -33.51 -0.30
C ASN A 90 -10.56 -32.95 1.08
N LEU A 91 -9.48 -32.19 1.18
CA LEU A 91 -9.02 -31.54 2.41
C LEU A 91 -9.79 -30.25 2.70
N GLY A 92 -10.50 -29.70 1.70
CA GLY A 92 -11.30 -28.50 1.81
C GLY A 92 -10.52 -27.19 1.67
N PHE A 93 -11.18 -26.07 1.97
CA PHE A 93 -10.64 -24.73 1.74
C PHE A 93 -9.60 -24.29 2.79
N CYS A 94 -9.82 -24.67 4.06
CA CYS A 94 -9.00 -24.29 5.20
C CYS A 94 -8.58 -25.55 5.95
N PHE A 95 -7.28 -25.86 5.88
CA PHE A 95 -6.64 -26.95 6.60
C PHE A 95 -5.18 -26.57 6.84
N PRO A 96 -4.57 -26.96 7.96
CA PRO A 96 -3.25 -26.47 8.33
C PRO A 96 -2.14 -27.01 7.41
N CYS A 97 -2.13 -28.33 7.18
CA CYS A 97 -1.13 -29.08 6.42
C CYS A 97 -1.73 -30.44 5.98
N ASP A 98 -1.10 -31.09 5.00
CA ASP A 98 -1.25 -32.52 4.65
C ASP A 98 -0.02 -33.33 5.13
N GLY A 99 0.29 -33.22 6.42
CA GLY A 99 1.41 -33.93 7.07
C GLY A 99 2.82 -33.39 6.80
N ILE A 100 3.83 -34.05 7.40
CA ILE A 100 5.26 -33.69 7.31
C ILE A 100 5.92 -34.35 6.09
N GLU A 101 5.22 -35.27 5.43
CA GLU A 101 5.72 -35.99 4.28
C GLU A 101 6.06 -35.04 3.11
N ARG A 102 6.87 -35.53 2.17
CA ARG A 102 7.27 -34.78 0.95
C ARG A 102 8.04 -33.47 1.21
N GLY A 103 8.67 -33.34 2.38
CA GLY A 103 9.45 -32.16 2.77
C GLY A 103 8.65 -31.09 3.51
N GLY A 104 7.39 -31.38 3.87
CA GLY A 104 6.48 -30.48 4.59
C GLY A 104 5.45 -29.83 3.66
N THR A 105 4.19 -29.87 4.09
CA THR A 105 3.03 -29.38 3.31
C THR A 105 2.37 -28.17 3.97
N CYS A 106 3.12 -27.43 4.80
CA CYS A 106 2.61 -26.25 5.48
C CYS A 106 2.13 -25.19 4.48
N GLN A 107 1.05 -24.50 4.82
CA GLN A 107 0.53 -23.35 4.07
C GLN A 107 0.12 -23.64 2.62
N VAL A 108 -0.30 -24.88 2.34
CA VAL A 108 -0.78 -25.28 1.00
C VAL A 108 -2.27 -24.99 0.79
N SER A 109 -3.06 -24.76 1.84
CA SER A 109 -4.50 -24.54 1.69
C SER A 109 -4.79 -23.19 1.02
N THR A 110 -5.99 -23.07 0.45
CA THR A 110 -6.43 -21.81 -0.16
C THR A 110 -6.56 -20.72 0.90
N TRP A 111 -6.98 -21.07 2.12
CA TRP A 111 -7.01 -20.15 3.25
C TRP A 111 -5.63 -19.57 3.58
N ASP A 112 -4.57 -20.38 3.54
CA ASP A 112 -3.21 -19.88 3.81
C ASP A 112 -2.74 -18.88 2.75
N HIS A 113 -3.22 -19.01 1.51
CA HIS A 113 -2.95 -18.02 0.47
C HIS A 113 -3.71 -16.71 0.72
N VAL A 114 -4.94 -16.78 1.24
CA VAL A 114 -5.67 -15.57 1.70
C VAL A 114 -4.90 -14.92 2.85
N PHE A 115 -4.44 -15.70 3.83
CA PHE A 115 -3.62 -15.23 4.94
C PHE A 115 -2.35 -14.51 4.47
N LEU A 116 -1.56 -15.13 3.58
CA LEU A 116 -0.37 -14.49 3.00
C LEU A 116 -0.74 -13.25 2.16
N GLY A 117 -1.85 -13.32 1.44
CA GLY A 117 -2.39 -12.21 0.66
C GLY A 117 -2.72 -10.98 1.51
N LEU A 118 -3.19 -11.17 2.76
CA LEU A 118 -3.45 -10.06 3.68
C LEU A 118 -2.19 -9.27 4.04
N PHE A 119 -1.04 -9.92 4.22
CA PHE A 119 0.23 -9.23 4.48
C PHE A 119 0.68 -8.39 3.29
N TRP A 120 0.56 -8.94 2.08
CA TRP A 120 0.94 -8.23 0.85
C TRP A 120 -0.02 -7.09 0.51
N MET A 121 -1.31 -7.30 0.76
CA MET A 121 -2.31 -6.23 0.69
C MET A 121 -1.99 -5.12 1.71
N TYR A 122 -1.68 -5.47 2.96
CA TYR A 122 -1.28 -4.49 3.98
C TYR A 122 -0.06 -3.68 3.53
N ASN A 123 0.96 -4.35 2.98
CA ASN A 123 2.15 -3.70 2.43
C ASN A 123 1.78 -2.75 1.28
N SER A 124 1.01 -3.23 0.30
CA SER A 124 0.59 -2.43 -0.87
C SER A 124 -0.17 -1.17 -0.47
N ILE A 125 -1.18 -1.32 0.40
CA ILE A 125 -1.99 -0.19 0.87
C ILE A 125 -1.15 0.79 1.71
N SER A 126 -0.22 0.28 2.53
CA SER A 126 0.65 1.13 3.36
C SER A 126 1.54 2.02 2.48
N VAL A 127 2.16 1.46 1.44
CA VAL A 127 2.99 2.22 0.50
C VAL A 127 2.17 3.29 -0.22
N VAL A 128 0.95 2.95 -0.69
CA VAL A 128 0.06 3.92 -1.36
C VAL A 128 -0.30 5.08 -0.43
N LYS A 129 -0.64 4.79 0.84
CA LYS A 129 -0.97 5.83 1.82
C LYS A 129 0.23 6.70 2.16
N PHE A 130 1.41 6.11 2.33
CA PHE A 130 2.65 6.86 2.57
C PHE A 130 3.02 7.72 1.37
N HIS A 131 2.92 7.19 0.15
CA HIS A 131 3.10 7.96 -1.08
C HIS A 131 2.16 9.17 -1.14
N PHE A 132 0.87 8.96 -0.92
CA PHE A 132 -0.10 10.05 -0.95
C PHE A 132 0.21 11.12 0.11
N ASN A 133 0.41 10.72 1.37
CA ASN A 133 0.66 11.66 2.46
C ASN A 133 1.93 12.48 2.24
N TRP A 134 2.98 11.83 1.76
CA TRP A 134 4.23 12.50 1.41
C TRP A 134 4.08 13.45 0.22
N LYS A 135 3.47 12.99 -0.88
CA LYS A 135 3.36 13.77 -2.12
C LYS A 135 2.54 15.04 -1.94
N MET A 136 1.55 15.01 -1.06
CA MET A 136 0.74 16.19 -0.71
C MET A 136 1.49 17.20 0.18
N GLN A 137 2.65 16.84 0.75
CA GLN A 137 3.46 17.70 1.61
C GLN A 137 4.78 18.14 0.97
N SER A 138 5.35 17.34 0.06
CA SER A 138 6.68 17.60 -0.53
C SER A 138 6.92 16.84 -1.83
N ASP A 139 7.95 17.24 -2.58
CA ASP A 139 8.31 16.67 -3.89
C ASP A 139 9.62 15.84 -3.91
N ASN A 140 10.23 15.52 -2.76
CA ASN A 140 11.48 14.72 -2.72
C ASN A 140 11.34 13.39 -1.94
N SER A 141 11.66 12.23 -2.52
CA SER A 141 11.75 10.93 -1.78
C SER A 141 12.63 9.85 -2.43
N ILE A 142 13.74 10.26 -3.05
CA ILE A 142 14.58 9.38 -3.91
C ILE A 142 15.31 8.22 -3.20
N THR A 143 15.34 8.16 -1.87
CA THR A 143 16.04 7.08 -1.14
C THR A 143 15.23 6.53 0.03
N ILE A 144 15.45 5.27 0.39
CA ILE A 144 14.86 4.64 1.58
C ILE A 144 15.23 5.42 2.86
N ASN A 145 16.46 5.92 2.96
CA ASN A 145 16.88 6.73 4.12
C ASN A 145 16.09 8.03 4.23
N TRP A 146 15.71 8.63 3.11
CA TRP A 146 14.83 9.80 3.09
C TRP A 146 13.45 9.46 3.66
N TRP A 147 12.83 8.34 3.22
CA TRP A 147 11.55 7.87 3.77
C TRP A 147 11.60 7.65 5.28
N LEU A 148 12.72 7.13 5.79
CA LEU A 148 12.90 6.92 7.22
C LEU A 148 13.09 8.24 7.99
N ARG A 149 14.03 9.08 7.55
CA ARG A 149 14.43 10.28 8.29
C ARG A 149 13.45 11.44 8.11
N ASP A 150 13.18 11.80 6.87
CA ASP A 150 12.49 13.06 6.54
C ASP A 150 10.96 12.89 6.46
N PHE A 151 10.49 11.65 6.31
CA PHE A 151 9.06 11.34 6.42
C PHE A 151 8.71 10.69 7.76
N LEU A 152 9.09 9.44 8.01
CA LEU A 152 8.65 8.72 9.21
C LEU A 152 9.13 9.35 10.52
N TRP A 153 10.43 9.62 10.65
CA TRP A 153 10.99 10.18 11.88
C TRP A 153 10.53 11.63 12.10
N ALA A 154 10.64 12.48 11.09
CA ALA A 154 10.23 13.88 11.20
C ALA A 154 8.72 14.05 11.52
N GLN A 155 7.85 13.31 10.84
CA GLN A 155 6.39 13.41 10.99
C GLN A 155 5.84 12.60 12.17
N ALA A 156 6.66 11.78 12.84
CA ALA A 156 6.28 11.14 14.09
C ALA A 156 6.38 12.09 15.30
N SER A 157 7.04 13.24 15.16
CA SER A 157 7.28 14.19 16.26
C SER A 157 5.99 14.62 16.96
N GLN A 158 4.93 14.89 16.20
CA GLN A 158 3.63 15.32 16.73
C GLN A 158 2.95 14.24 17.56
N VAL A 159 3.04 12.96 17.17
CA VAL A 159 2.41 11.86 17.91
C VAL A 159 3.18 11.51 19.18
N ILE A 160 4.52 11.52 19.14
CA ILE A 160 5.34 11.18 20.31
C ILE A 160 5.40 12.29 21.37
N GLN A 161 5.20 13.55 20.97
CA GLN A 161 5.13 14.71 21.89
C GLN A 161 3.69 15.09 22.27
N SER A 162 2.70 14.23 21.99
CA SER A 162 1.28 14.56 22.18
C SER A 162 0.78 14.47 23.63
N TYR A 163 1.54 13.89 24.55
CA TYR A 163 1.14 13.74 25.96
C TYR A 163 0.93 15.10 26.63
N GLY A 164 -0.15 15.22 27.42
CA GLY A 164 -0.54 16.49 28.04
C GLY A 164 -1.26 17.47 27.10
N SER A 165 -1.55 17.07 25.85
CA SER A 165 -2.35 17.84 24.89
C SER A 165 -3.68 17.15 24.54
N SER A 166 -4.53 17.84 23.77
CA SER A 166 -5.76 17.26 23.19
C SER A 166 -5.50 16.12 22.20
N LEU A 167 -4.25 15.94 21.73
CA LEU A 167 -3.85 14.86 20.83
C LEU A 167 -3.30 13.62 21.57
N SER A 168 -3.25 13.64 22.90
CA SER A 168 -2.65 12.56 23.71
C SER A 168 -3.24 11.16 23.45
N ALA A 169 -4.53 11.09 23.08
CA ALA A 169 -5.17 9.82 22.69
C ALA A 169 -4.50 9.18 21.47
N TYR A 170 -4.02 9.96 20.50
CA TYR A 170 -3.30 9.43 19.34
C TYR A 170 -1.95 8.83 19.74
N GLY A 171 -1.23 9.45 20.70
CA GLY A 171 0.00 8.89 21.27
C GLY A 171 -0.22 7.54 21.95
N LEU A 172 -1.29 7.42 22.74
CA LEU A 172 -1.65 6.15 23.39
C LEU A 172 -2.02 5.06 22.38
N LEU A 173 -2.85 5.39 21.38
CA LEU A 173 -3.22 4.44 20.32
C LEU A 173 -2.01 4.04 19.47
N PHE A 174 -1.06 4.95 19.23
CA PHE A 174 0.18 4.67 18.53
C PHE A 174 0.99 3.60 19.27
N LEU A 175 1.20 3.74 20.58
CA LEU A 175 1.87 2.70 21.39
C LEU A 175 1.08 1.40 21.44
N GLY A 176 -0.24 1.48 21.64
CA GLY A 176 -1.11 0.31 21.65
C GLY A 176 -1.06 -0.49 20.34
N ALA A 177 -1.04 0.19 19.20
CA ALA A 177 -0.90 -0.45 17.89
C ALA A 177 0.47 -1.14 17.73
N HIS A 178 1.56 -0.53 18.19
CA HIS A 178 2.89 -1.15 18.17
C HIS A 178 2.94 -2.40 19.06
N PHE A 179 2.34 -2.33 20.25
CA PHE A 179 2.23 -3.49 21.14
C PHE A 179 1.47 -4.63 20.48
N VAL A 180 0.28 -4.36 19.93
CA VAL A 180 -0.54 -5.38 19.25
C VAL A 180 0.19 -5.96 18.04
N TRP A 181 0.87 -5.13 17.25
CA TRP A 181 1.68 -5.59 16.13
C TRP A 181 2.78 -6.56 16.57
N ALA A 182 3.55 -6.21 17.59
CA ALA A 182 4.62 -7.06 18.13
C ALA A 182 4.06 -8.33 18.80
N PHE A 183 2.94 -8.21 19.52
CA PHE A 183 2.27 -9.35 20.15
C PHE A 183 1.79 -10.38 19.12
N ASN A 184 1.29 -9.93 17.96
CA ASN A 184 0.88 -10.83 16.88
C ASN A 184 2.05 -11.65 16.30
N LEU A 185 3.29 -11.14 16.35
CA LEU A 185 4.47 -11.88 15.88
C LEU A 185 4.71 -13.15 16.71
N MET A 186 4.29 -13.18 17.98
CA MET A 186 4.35 -14.37 18.81
C MET A 186 3.59 -15.53 18.16
N PHE A 187 2.38 -15.29 17.64
CA PHE A 187 1.56 -16.32 17.01
C PHE A 187 2.04 -16.67 15.59
N LEU A 188 2.69 -15.73 14.89
CA LEU A 188 3.21 -15.97 13.54
C LEU A 188 4.48 -16.83 13.55
N PHE A 189 5.33 -16.69 14.58
CA PHE A 189 6.63 -17.36 14.65
C PHE A 189 6.68 -18.54 15.62
N SER A 190 5.63 -18.77 16.41
CA SER A 190 5.51 -19.97 17.25
C SER A 190 4.48 -20.94 16.67
N GLY A 191 4.60 -22.22 17.06
CA GLY A 191 3.69 -23.28 16.66
C GLY A 191 2.97 -23.89 17.87
N ARG A 192 1.79 -24.47 17.62
CA ARG A 192 0.97 -25.12 18.67
C ARG A 192 1.70 -26.21 19.45
N GLY A 193 2.70 -26.88 18.85
CA GLY A 193 3.49 -27.89 19.55
C GLY A 193 4.25 -27.39 20.79
N TYR A 194 4.51 -26.07 20.87
CA TYR A 194 5.12 -25.43 22.05
C TYR A 194 4.07 -24.88 23.03
N TRP A 195 2.89 -24.48 22.54
CA TRP A 195 1.78 -23.93 23.33
C TRP A 195 0.55 -24.86 23.29
N PRO A 196 0.44 -25.83 24.21
CA PRO A 196 -0.63 -26.84 24.20
C PRO A 196 -2.02 -26.27 24.49
#